data_AF-A0A0S8HGH8-F1
#
_entry.id   AF-A0A0S8HGH8-F1
#
_cell.length_a   1.000
_cell.length_b   1.000
_cell.length_c   1.000
_cell.angle_alpha   90.00
_cell.angle_beta   90.00
_cell.angle_gamma   90.00
#
_symmetry.space_group_name_H-M   'P 1'
#
loop_
_entity.id
_entity.type
_entity.pdbx_description
1 polymer ?
#
loop_
_entity_poly.entity_id
_entity_poly.type
_entity_poly.pdbx_seq_one_letter_code
_entity_poly.pdbx_strand_id
1 'polypeptide(L)' 'ASRFLRRWRKRIVNVVAKWTGQRKFDTDRLVRKLVRRCDALGLYVSAGEVETISEATSFISAVMNNVHLFAEGQ' A
#
# COMPACT_ATOMS: atom_id res chain seq x y z
N ALA A 1 11.05 2.18 6.13
CA ALA A 1 9.90 1.95 5.23
C ALA A 1 8.57 1.89 5.98
N SER A 2 8.40 1.06 7.01
CA SER A 2 7.14 0.93 7.75
C SER A 2 6.61 2.24 8.33
N ARG A 3 7.47 3.06 8.96
CA ARG A 3 7.11 4.39 9.49
C ARG A 3 6.54 5.31 8.39
N PHE A 4 7.15 5.27 7.20
CA PHE A 4 6.70 6.03 6.05
C PHE A 4 5.30 5.58 5.59
N LEU A 5 5.11 4.27 5.41
CA LEU A 5 3.81 3.71 5.03
C LEU A 5 2.73 4.00 6.07
N ARG A 6 3.04 3.94 7.37
CA ARG A 6 2.11 4.32 8.45
C ARG A 6 1.71 5.79 8.36
N ARG A 7 2.68 6.70 8.16
CA ARG A 7 2.43 8.15 8.01
C ARG A 7 1.51 8.45 6.83
N TRP A 8 1.75 7.82 5.68
CA TRP A 8 1.04 8.11 4.43
C TRP A 8 -0.19 7.22 4.16
N ARG A 9 -0.46 6.24 5.03
CA ARG A 9 -1.50 5.21 4.87
C ARG A 9 -2.85 5.76 4.40
N LYS A 10 -3.39 6.78 5.08
CA LYS A 10 -4.72 7.33 4.75
C LYS A 10 -4.75 7.90 3.32
N ARG A 11 -3.69 8.59 2.90
CA ARG A 11 -3.57 9.15 1.55
C ARG A 11 -3.44 8.05 0.50
N ILE A 12 -2.56 7.08 0.75
CA ILE A 12 -2.36 5.92 -0.13
C ILE A 12 -3.69 5.18 -0.32
N VAL A 13 -4.38 4.81 0.76
CA VAL A 13 -5.67 4.09 0.69
C VAL A 13 -6.70 4.86 -0.12
N ASN A 14 -6.84 6.16 0.12
CA ASN A 14 -7.82 6.97 -0.60
C ASN A 14 -7.50 7.12 -2.09
N VAL A 15 -6.24 7.37 -2.44
CA VAL A 15 -5.82 7.55 -3.84
C VAL A 15 -5.94 6.24 -4.61
N VAL A 16 -5.41 5.15 -4.04
CA VAL A 16 -5.45 3.84 -4.70
C VAL A 16 -6.88 3.37 -4.88
N ALA A 17 -7.73 3.41 -3.83
CA ALA A 17 -9.12 2.99 -3.96
C ALA A 17 -9.90 3.83 -4.98
N LYS A 18 -9.62 5.14 -5.06
CA LYS A 18 -10.24 6.03 -6.06
C LYS A 18 -9.93 5.60 -7.50
N TRP A 19 -8.69 5.24 -7.79
CA TRP A 19 -8.24 4.98 -9.16
C TRP A 19 -8.28 3.51 -9.59
N THR A 20 -8.29 2.58 -8.64
CA THR A 20 -8.39 1.13 -8.92
C THR A 20 -9.83 0.61 -8.86
N GLY A 21 -10.78 1.39 -8.31
CA GLY A 21 -12.15 0.93 -8.05
C GLY A 21 -12.27 -0.12 -6.93
N GLN A 22 -11.15 -0.51 -6.30
CA GLN A 22 -11.13 -1.52 -5.24
C GLN A 22 -11.67 -0.96 -3.93
N ARG A 23 -12.25 -1.83 -3.09
CA ARG A 23 -12.79 -1.44 -1.78
C ARG A 23 -11.67 -0.87 -0.91
N LYS A 24 -11.93 0.29 -0.28
CA LYS A 24 -10.98 0.92 0.66
C LYS A 24 -10.48 -0.05 1.75
N PHE A 25 -11.34 -0.96 2.20
CA PHE A 25 -10.99 -1.98 3.18
C PHE A 25 -9.90 -2.93 2.67
N ASP A 26 -10.00 -3.40 1.43
CA ASP A 26 -9.04 -4.33 0.84
C ASP A 26 -7.69 -3.66 0.61
N THR A 27 -7.71 -2.43 0.07
CA THR A 27 -6.53 -1.59 -0.07
C THR A 27 -5.86 -1.35 1.29
N ASP A 28 -6.66 -1.04 2.31
CA ASP A 28 -6.15 -0.83 3.65
C ASP A 28 -5.51 -2.09 4.25
N ARG A 29 -6.15 -3.24 4.05
CA ARG A 29 -5.66 -4.54 4.50
C ARG A 29 -4.31 -4.85 3.86
N LEU A 30 -4.13 -4.57 2.57
CA LEU A 30 -2.85 -4.69 1.88
C LEU A 30 -1.80 -3.75 2.48
N VAL A 31 -2.11 -2.47 2.66
CA VAL A 31 -1.16 -1.50 3.23
C VAL A 31 -0.70 -1.91 4.62
N ARG A 32 -1.62 -2.39 5.48
CA ARG A 32 -1.27 -2.91 6.82
C ARG A 32 -0.37 -4.15 6.74
N LYS A 33 -0.60 -5.05 5.76
CA LYS A 33 0.27 -6.20 5.52
C LYS A 33 1.67 -5.75 5.12
N LEU A 34 1.79 -4.78 4.22
CA LEU A 34 3.09 -4.21 3.80
C LEU A 34 3.81 -3.53 4.96
N VAL A 35 3.12 -2.75 5.79
CA VAL A 35 3.71 -2.14 7.00
C VAL A 35 4.36 -3.21 7.88
N ARG A 36 3.63 -4.29 8.21
CA ARG A 36 4.17 -5.38 9.05
C ARG A 36 5.35 -6.08 8.40
N ARG A 37 5.33 -6.28 7.09
CA ARG A 37 6.44 -6.89 6.35
C ARG A 37 7.68 -5.98 6.34
N CYS A 38 7.50 -4.68 6.14
CA CYS A 38 8.59 -3.72 6.22
C CYS A 38 9.22 -3.66 7.61
N ASP A 39 8.40 -3.75 8.67
CA ASP A 39 8.88 -3.84 10.06
C ASP A 39 9.71 -5.12 10.26
N ALA A 40 9.18 -6.27 9.87
CA ALA A 40 9.84 -7.58 10.05
C ALA A 40 11.16 -7.70 9.26
N LEU A 41 11.27 -7.03 8.11
CA LEU A 41 12.46 -7.04 7.26
C LEU A 41 13.45 -5.91 7.59
N GLY A 42 13.16 -5.02 8.54
CA GLY A 42 14.04 -3.89 8.85
C GLY A 42 14.24 -2.90 7.70
N LEU A 43 13.27 -2.78 6.79
CA LEU A 43 13.44 -1.96 5.59
C LEU A 43 13.46 -0.47 5.91
N TYR A 44 14.37 0.28 5.29
CA TYR A 44 14.48 1.73 5.35
C TYR A 44 14.02 2.38 4.02
N VAL A 45 13.80 3.69 4.05
CA VAL A 45 13.50 4.48 2.85
C VAL A 45 14.79 5.21 2.48
N SER A 46 15.28 5.02 1.27
CA SER A 46 16.48 5.70 0.74
C SER A 46 16.14 6.89 -0.17
N ALA A 47 14.97 6.87 -0.80
CA ALA A 47 14.49 7.89 -1.72
C ALA A 47 13.88 9.10 -0.98
N GLY A 48 13.69 10.20 -1.73
CA GLY A 48 12.98 11.38 -1.24
C GLY A 48 11.50 11.05 -0.92
N GLU A 49 10.84 11.88 -0.10
CA GLU A 49 9.46 11.62 0.32
C GLU A 49 8.48 11.57 -0.87
N VAL A 50 8.65 12.46 -1.86
CA VAL A 50 7.80 12.52 -3.07
C VAL A 50 7.99 11.29 -3.96
N GLU A 51 9.24 10.85 -4.14
CA GLU A 51 9.56 9.67 -4.93
C GLU A 51 9.01 8.41 -4.24
N THR A 52 9.27 8.27 -2.93
CA THR A 52 8.81 7.12 -2.15
C THR A 52 7.28 6.99 -2.16
N ILE A 53 6.54 8.10 -2.05
CA ILE A 53 5.07 8.02 -2.12
C ILE A 53 4.60 7.65 -3.53
N SER A 54 5.24 8.19 -4.57
CA SER A 54 4.92 7.86 -5.97
C SER A 54 5.11 6.36 -6.21
N GLU A 55 6.29 5.82 -5.89
CA GLU A 55 6.61 4.40 -6.03
C GLU A 55 5.67 3.51 -5.22
N ALA A 56 5.44 3.85 -3.95
CA ALA A 56 4.54 3.08 -3.09
C ALA A 56 3.11 3.06 -3.64
N THR A 57 2.58 4.19 -4.10
CA THR A 57 1.23 4.24 -4.67
C THR A 57 1.12 3.47 -5.98
N SER A 58 2.13 3.56 -6.85
CA SER A 58 2.18 2.81 -8.11
C SER A 58 2.25 1.30 -7.87
N PHE A 59 3.14 0.86 -6.98
CA PHE A 59 3.28 -0.55 -6.60
C PHE A 59 1.98 -1.10 -6.01
N ILE A 60 1.39 -0.39 -5.04
CA ILE A 60 0.14 -0.83 -4.38
C ILE A 60 -1.00 -0.87 -5.40
N SER A 61 -1.11 0.10 -6.31
CA SER A 61 -2.14 0.09 -7.36
C SER A 61 -1.97 -1.10 -8.30
N ALA A 62 -0.74 -1.39 -8.72
CA ALA A 62 -0.43 -2.55 -9.55
C ALA A 62 -0.83 -3.87 -8.86
N VAL A 63 -0.48 -4.02 -7.57
CA VAL A 63 -0.86 -5.22 -6.80
C VAL A 63 -2.38 -5.34 -6.67
N MET A 64 -3.08 -4.25 -6.37
CA MET A 64 -4.54 -4.24 -6.22
C MET A 64 -5.27 -4.59 -7.52
N ASN A 65 -4.72 -4.23 -8.69
CA ASN A 65 -5.32 -4.52 -9.99
C ASN A 65 -5.01 -5.93 -10.50
N ASN A 66 -3.81 -6.45 -10.22
CA ASN A 66 -3.34 -7.71 -10.82
C ASN A 66 -3.50 -8.91 -9.89
N VAL A 67 -3.58 -8.70 -8.59
CA VAL A 67 -3.60 -9.79 -7.63
C VAL A 67 -4.95 -9.78 -6.92
N HIS A 68 -5.77 -10.79 -7.21
CA HIS A 68 -7.00 -11.10 -6.49
C HIS A 68 -6.68 -11.64 -5.08
N LEU A 69 -5.94 -10.88 -4.26
CA LEU A 69 -5.46 -11.28 -2.92
C LEU A 69 -6.59 -11.58 -1.92
N PHE A 70 -7.82 -11.14 -2.23
CA PHE A 70 -8.96 -11.19 -1.31
C PHE A 70 -10.23 -11.74 -1.98
N ALA A 71 -10.11 -12.40 -3.14
CA ALA A 71 -11.27 -12.92 -3.89
C ALA A 71 -11.81 -14.28 -3.40
N GLU A 72 -11.23 -14.87 -2.35
CA GLU A 72 -11.76 -16.09 -1.75
C GLU A 72 -12.31 -15.80 -0.35
N GLY A 73 -13.64 -15.92 -0.23
CA GLY A 73 -14.37 -15.79 1.04
C GLY A 73 -15.67 -15.00 0.93
N GLN A 74 -16.58 -15.40 0.03
CA GLN A 74 -18.03 -15.27 0.21
C GLN A 74 -18.68 -16.59 -0.18
#